data_AF-A0A352EUM6-F1
#
_entry.id   AF-A0A352EUM6-F1
#
_cell.length_a   1.000
_cell.length_b   1.000
_cell.length_c   1.000
_cell.angle_alpha   90.00
_cell.angle_beta   90.00
_cell.angle_gamma   90.00
#
_symmetry.space_group_name_H-M   'P 1'
#
loop_
_entity.id
_entity.type
_entity.pdbx_description
1 polymer ?
#
loop_
_entity_poly.entity_id
_entity_poly.type
_entity_poly.pdbx_seq_one_letter_code
_entity_poly.pdbx_strand_id
1 'polypeptide(L)'
;MTITITLPPEVEESVKSQANKEGKPLADYVESLVEEGSRRRDRIDLLAEKSFDEILAPFRQSVEDSGMSDEALDALFTEARKEASRARKEKAS
;
A
#
# COMPACT_ATOMS: atom_id res chain seq x y z
N MET A 1 18.86 -13.14 12.93
CA MET A 1 20.08 -13.49 12.15
C MET A 1 20.83 -12.21 11.83
N THR A 2 22.12 -12.27 11.50
CA THR A 2 22.89 -11.07 11.12
C THR A 2 23.20 -11.11 9.63
N ILE A 3 22.90 -10.02 8.92
CA ILE A 3 23.20 -9.85 7.50
C ILE A 3 23.98 -8.56 7.34
N THR A 4 25.07 -8.60 6.58
CA THR A 4 25.83 -7.41 6.19
C THR A 4 25.52 -7.11 4.73
N ILE A 5 25.09 -5.88 4.46
CA ILE A 5 24.80 -5.39 3.11
C ILE A 5 25.60 -4.12 2.84
N THR A 6 26.18 -4.03 1.65
CA THR A 6 26.86 -2.82 1.17
C THR A 6 25.88 -2.05 0.29
N LEU A 7 25.54 -0.83 0.68
CA LEU A 7 24.66 0.04 -0.08
C LEU A 7 25.48 0.99 -0.96
N PRO A 8 25.00 1.32 -2.17
CA PRO A 8 25.52 2.47 -2.91
C PRO A 8 25.41 3.75 -2.07
N PRO A 9 26.37 4.69 -2.14
CA PRO A 9 26.39 5.89 -1.30
C PRO A 9 25.08 6.69 -1.33
N GLU A 10 24.49 6.85 -2.52
CA GLU A 10 23.23 7.57 -2.71
C GLU A 10 22.04 6.89 -2.01
N VAL A 11 22.04 5.56 -1.93
CA VAL A 11 21.00 4.80 -1.23
C VAL A 11 21.22 4.92 0.27
N GLU A 12 22.46 4.81 0.74
CA GLU A 12 22.80 4.94 2.16
C GLU A 12 22.37 6.32 2.71
N GLU A 13 22.67 7.40 1.98
CA GLU A 13 22.26 8.75 2.36
C GLU A 13 20.74 8.91 2.40
N SER A 14 20.04 8.37 1.41
CA SER A 14 18.58 8.39 1.36
C SER A 14 17.97 7.66 2.56
N VAL A 15 18.45 6.47 2.88
CA VAL A 15 17.98 5.66 4.02
C VAL A 15 18.23 6.40 5.34
N LYS A 16 19.42 6.99 5.54
CA LYS A 16 19.73 7.81 6.72
C LYS A 16 18.81 9.02 6.85
N SER A 17 18.55 9.72 5.74
CA SER A 17 17.66 10.87 5.71
C SER A 17 16.23 10.50 6.13
N GLN A 18 15.71 9.38 5.65
CA GLN A 18 14.37 8.93 6.01
C GLN A 18 14.29 8.44 7.46
N ALA A 19 15.28 7.69 7.94
CA ALA A 19 15.37 7.28 9.35
C ALA A 19 15.29 8.50 10.29
N ASN A 20 16.04 9.56 9.97
CA ASN A 20 16.02 10.81 10.73
C ASN A 20 14.65 11.51 10.69
N LYS A 21 13.98 11.54 9.53
CA LYS A 21 12.63 12.13 9.39
C LYS A 21 11.59 11.37 10.22
N GLU A 22 11.74 10.06 10.33
CA GLU A 22 10.87 9.20 11.14
C GLU A 22 11.26 9.15 12.63
N GLY A 23 12.37 9.81 13.02
CA GLY A 23 12.87 9.78 14.38
C GLY A 23 13.35 8.39 14.83
N LYS A 24 13.74 7.53 13.88
CA LYS A 24 14.18 6.16 14.13
C LYS A 24 15.70 6.03 14.02
N PRO A 25 16.33 5.17 14.85
CA PRO A 25 17.68 4.70 14.58
C PRO A 25 17.78 4.06 13.19
N LEU A 26 18.94 4.21 12.53
CA LEU A 26 19.16 3.68 11.18
C LEU A 26 18.91 2.18 11.10
N ALA A 27 19.36 1.41 12.10
CA ALA A 27 19.18 -0.04 12.15
C ALA A 27 17.69 -0.41 12.17
N ASP A 28 16.92 0.18 13.08
CA ASP A 28 15.48 -0.06 13.23
C ASP A 28 14.70 0.33 11.96
N TYR A 29 15.10 1.43 11.31
CA TYR A 29 14.50 1.84 10.04
C TYR A 29 14.80 0.82 8.94
N VAL A 30 16.04 0.37 8.79
CA VAL A 30 16.42 -0.67 7.81
C VAL A 30 15.71 -1.99 8.08
N GLU A 31 15.61 -2.42 9.34
CA GLU A 31 14.86 -3.60 9.74
C GLU A 31 13.40 -3.50 9.31
N SER A 32 12.75 -2.35 9.55
CA SER A 32 11.37 -2.12 9.12
C SER A 32 11.18 -2.19 7.60
N LEU A 33 12.16 -1.70 6.83
CA LEU A 33 12.16 -1.80 5.37
C LEU A 33 12.30 -3.24 4.88
N VAL A 34 13.14 -4.04 5.54
CA VAL A 34 13.31 -5.46 5.21
C VAL A 34 12.04 -6.25 5.52
N GLU A 35 11.43 -6.03 6.69
CA GLU A 35 10.15 -6.65 7.03
C GLU A 35 9.04 -6.27 6.04
N GLU A 36 8.93 -4.99 5.72
CA GLU A 36 7.94 -4.52 4.75
C GLU A 36 8.21 -5.08 3.36
N GLY A 37 9.48 -5.13 2.93
CA GLY A 37 9.90 -5.74 1.68
C GLY A 37 9.52 -7.23 1.59
N SER A 38 9.73 -7.99 2.67
CA SER A 38 9.34 -9.40 2.76
C SER A 38 7.83 -9.55 2.65
N ARG A 39 7.06 -8.83 3.48
CA ARG A 39 5.58 -8.88 3.46
C ARG A 39 5.01 -8.50 2.10
N ARG A 40 5.58 -7.48 1.44
CA ARG A 40 5.17 -7.06 0.10
C ARG A 40 5.48 -8.12 -0.95
N ARG A 41 6.64 -8.78 -0.86
CA ARG A 41 7.02 -9.86 -1.78
C ARG A 41 6.10 -11.06 -1.62
N ASP A 42 5.84 -11.49 -0.38
CA ASP A 42 4.86 -12.56 -0.10
C ASP A 42 3.48 -12.22 -0.68
N ARG A 43 3.04 -10.96 -0.54
CA ARG A 43 1.77 -10.50 -1.13
C ARG A 43 1.80 -10.51 -2.67
N ILE A 44 2.91 -10.08 -3.28
CA ILE A 44 3.05 -10.09 -4.75
C ILE A 44 3.03 -11.53 -5.25
N ASP A 45 3.74 -12.44 -4.60
CA ASP A 45 3.80 -13.83 -4.99
C ASP A 45 2.42 -14.50 -4.84
N LEU A 46 1.72 -14.26 -3.73
CA LEU A 46 0.32 -14.69 -3.53
C LEU A 46 -0.66 -14.15 -4.57
N LEU A 47 -0.44 -12.94 -5.08
CA LEU A 47 -1.27 -12.35 -6.13
C LEU A 47 -0.83 -12.78 -7.53
N ALA A 48 0.44 -13.10 -7.74
CA ALA A 48 0.97 -13.60 -9.00
C ALA A 48 0.47 -15.03 -9.30
N GLU A 49 0.17 -15.80 -8.26
CA GLU A 49 -0.44 -17.13 -8.37
C GLU A 49 -1.94 -17.10 -8.68
N LYS A 50 -2.61 -15.96 -8.50
CA LYS A 50 -4.05 -15.81 -8.70
C LYS A 50 -4.35 -15.04 -9.99
N SER A 51 -5.34 -15.53 -10.72
CA SER A 51 -5.94 -14.77 -11.81
C SER A 51 -6.65 -13.52 -11.27
N PHE A 52 -6.83 -12.52 -12.13
CA PHE A 52 -7.58 -11.31 -11.79
C PHE A 52 -9.01 -11.61 -11.31
N ASP A 53 -9.63 -12.66 -11.85
CA ASP A 53 -10.95 -13.13 -11.42
C ASP A 53 -10.94 -13.68 -9.99
N GLU A 54 -9.94 -14.48 -9.62
CA GLU A 54 -9.80 -15.01 -8.26
C GLU A 54 -9.51 -13.91 -7.23
N ILE A 55 -8.79 -12.86 -7.65
CA ILE A 55 -8.53 -11.68 -6.81
C ILE A 55 -9.85 -10.92 -6.56
N LEU A 56 -10.71 -10.79 -7.57
CA LEU A 56 -11.96 -10.04 -7.47
C LEU A 56 -13.15 -10.85 -6.93
N ALA A 57 -13.08 -12.18 -6.90
CA ALA A 57 -14.18 -13.03 -6.47
C ALA A 57 -14.77 -12.64 -5.08
N PRO A 58 -13.97 -12.35 -4.03
CA PRO A 58 -14.52 -11.93 -2.74
C PRO A 58 -15.28 -10.61 -2.80
N PHE A 59 -14.82 -9.67 -3.64
CA PHE A 59 -15.49 -8.39 -3.83
C PHE A 59 -16.80 -8.56 -4.58
N ARG A 60 -16.83 -9.37 -5.66
CA ARG A 60 -18.07 -9.68 -6.40
C ARG A 60 -19.13 -10.30 -5.50
N GLN A 61 -18.74 -11.26 -4.66
CA GLN A 61 -19.65 -11.85 -3.68
C GLN A 61 -20.21 -10.80 -2.73
N SER A 62 -19.37 -9.88 -2.25
CA SER A 62 -19.82 -8.81 -1.35
C SER A 62 -20.82 -7.86 -2.03
N VAL A 63 -20.63 -7.58 -3.32
CA VAL A 63 -21.58 -6.77 -4.12
C VAL A 63 -22.89 -7.52 -4.31
N GLU A 64 -22.84 -8.81 -4.68
CA GLU A 64 -24.04 -9.65 -4.81
C GLU A 64 -24.83 -9.74 -3.50
N ASP A 65 -24.14 -10.01 -2.39
CA ASP A 65 -24.74 -10.10 -1.05
C ASP A 65 -25.33 -8.77 -0.57
N SER A 66 -24.78 -7.64 -1.03
CA SER A 66 -25.30 -6.31 -0.71
C SER A 66 -26.61 -5.97 -1.42
N GLY A 67 -26.94 -6.69 -2.50
CA GLY A 67 -28.11 -6.41 -3.34
C GLY A 67 -28.05 -5.05 -4.06
N MET A 68 -26.87 -4.40 -4.13
CA MET A 68 -26.70 -3.15 -4.85
C MET A 68 -26.80 -3.37 -6.35
N SER A 69 -27.49 -2.47 -7.06
CA SER A 69 -27.42 -2.41 -8.52
C SER A 69 -26.08 -1.82 -8.98
N ASP A 70 -25.73 -2.05 -10.24
CA ASP A 70 -24.52 -1.48 -10.85
C ASP A 70 -24.52 0.05 -10.79
N GLU A 71 -25.67 0.69 -11.00
CA GLU A 71 -25.80 2.14 -10.92
C GLU A 71 -25.61 2.66 -9.49
N ALA A 72 -26.12 1.92 -8.50
CA ALA A 72 -25.93 2.26 -7.09
C ALA A 72 -24.46 2.10 -6.68
N LEU A 73 -23.79 1.07 -7.17
CA LEU A 73 -22.37 0.83 -6.92
C LEU A 73 -21.50 1.92 -7.58
N ASP A 74 -21.80 2.31 -8.82
CA ASP A 74 -21.09 3.38 -9.51
C ASP A 74 -21.28 4.74 -8.84
N ALA A 75 -22.51 5.04 -8.39
CA ALA A 75 -22.81 6.26 -7.64
C ALA A 75 -22.01 6.32 -6.33
N LEU A 76 -21.93 5.19 -5.59
CA LEU A 76 -21.15 5.10 -4.36
C LEU A 76 -19.68 5.47 -4.58
N PHE A 77 -19.03 4.87 -5.58
CA PHE A 77 -17.63 5.18 -5.88
C PHE A 77 -17.43 6.62 -6.40
N THR A 78 -18.37 7.11 -7.20
CA THR A 78 -18.32 8.47 -7.74
C THR A 78 -18.36 9.51 -6.63
N GLU A 79 -19.26 9.37 -5.66
CA GLU A 79 -19.35 10.30 -4.53
C GLU A 79 -18.13 10.21 -3.60
N ALA A 80 -17.66 8.99 -3.29
CA ALA A 80 -16.46 8.80 -2.48
C ALA A 80 -15.21 9.46 -3.11
N ARG A 81 -15.05 9.38 -4.44
CA ARG A 81 -13.95 10.06 -5.16
C ARG A 81 -14.07 11.59 -5.09
N LYS A 82 -15.28 12.13 -5.24
CA LYS A 82 -15.52 13.58 -5.14
C LYS A 82 -15.16 14.10 -3.75
N GLU A 83 -15.59 13.40 -2.70
CA GLU A 83 -15.28 13.76 -1.32
C GLU A 83 -13.78 13.74 -1.05
N ALA A 84 -13.09 12.66 -1.43
CA ALA A 84 -11.64 12.55 -1.29
C ALA A 84 -10.89 13.66 -2.05
N SER A 85 -11.39 14.09 -3.22
CA SER A 85 -10.82 15.22 -3.97
C SER A 85 -10.98 16.54 -3.23
N ARG A 86 -12.15 16.82 -2.65
CA ARG A 86 -12.41 18.03 -1.86
C ARG A 86 -11.50 18.09 -0.63
N ALA A 87 -11.42 17.01 0.14
CA ALA A 87 -10.58 16.93 1.34
C ALA A 87 -9.09 17.19 1.04
N ARG A 88 -8.57 16.75 -0.12
CA ARG A 88 -7.19 17.05 -0.52
C ARG A 88 -6.96 18.53 -0.84
N LYS A 89 -7.96 19.20 -1.46
CA LYS A 89 -7.86 20.64 -1.77
C LYS A 89 -7.91 21.48 -0.50
N GLU A 90 -8.74 21.10 0.46
CA GLU A 90 -8.84 21.77 1.76
C GLU A 90 -7.55 21.65 2.58
N LYS A 91 -6.85 20.51 2.54
CA LYS A 91 -5.55 20.34 3.22
C LYS A 91 -4.38 21.07 2.55
N ALA A 92 -4.56 21.56 1.32
CA ALA A 92 -3.52 22.24 0.54
C ALA A 92 -3.68 23.77 0.50
N SER A 93 -4.75 24.30 1.12
CA SER A 93 -4.99 25.74 1.32
C SER A 93 -4.66 26.13 2.76
#